data_AF-A0A7T3FX93-F1
#
_entry.id   AF-A0A7T3FX93-F1
#
_cell.length_a   1.000
_cell.length_b   1.000
_cell.length_c   1.000
_cell.angle_alpha   90.00
_cell.angle_beta   90.00
_cell.angle_gamma   90.00
#
_symmetry.space_group_name_H-M   'P 1'
#
loop_
_entity.id
_entity.type
_entity.pdbx_description
1 polymer ?
#
loop_
_entity_poly.entity_id
_entity_poly.type
_entity_poly.pdbx_seq_one_letter_code
_entity_poly.pdbx_strand_id
1 'polypeptide(L)'
;MPDCPTCGTSLSSEAGKRQHHAKVHGEYLPNRTCEDCGTDFYDPKARLAYCDDCDPNAGENNGNWKDATERTDCERCGDEFEYYPSDKRGVYCRDCVREADEFLGDSYAEVHDIERVERECEYCGDSFSVLPCAIRDGGVRFYSRDCLSDALYDGGSNSGAYSGDWYRVRRRALDRDDHRCQHCGKEREEIGREPDVHHITPIRTFDDPQRAHSVDNVVALCRSCHLRAESGEISATEIRPE
;
A
#
# COMPACT_ATOMS: atom_id res chain seq x y z
N MET A 1 -39.63 48.70 -9.69
CA MET A 1 -39.85 47.66 -10.71
C MET A 1 -38.78 47.86 -11.77
N PRO A 2 -38.00 46.84 -12.11
CA PRO A 2 -36.96 47.01 -13.12
C PRO A 2 -37.50 46.86 -14.53
N ASP A 3 -37.06 47.74 -15.41
CA ASP A 3 -37.49 47.79 -16.80
C ASP A 3 -36.52 47.02 -17.70
N CYS A 4 -37.07 46.32 -18.70
CA CYS A 4 -36.29 45.66 -19.73
C CYS A 4 -35.52 46.71 -20.55
N PRO A 5 -34.18 46.60 -20.69
CA PRO A 5 -33.38 47.59 -21.42
C PRO A 5 -33.72 47.65 -22.93
N THR A 6 -34.24 46.56 -23.48
CA THR A 6 -34.51 46.43 -24.93
C THR A 6 -35.92 46.88 -25.33
N CYS A 7 -36.94 46.62 -24.50
CA CYS A 7 -38.34 46.92 -24.85
C CYS A 7 -39.08 47.77 -23.82
N GLY A 8 -38.43 48.21 -22.74
CA GLY A 8 -39.01 49.08 -21.72
C GLY A 8 -40.12 48.46 -20.88
N THR A 9 -40.40 47.16 -21.02
CA THR A 9 -41.42 46.47 -20.22
C THR A 9 -40.99 46.43 -18.75
N SER A 10 -41.87 46.84 -17.83
CA SER A 10 -41.63 46.79 -16.38
C SER A 10 -41.91 45.40 -15.79
N LEU A 11 -40.95 44.85 -15.05
CA LEU A 11 -41.07 43.54 -14.40
C LEU A 11 -41.17 43.68 -12.87
N SER A 12 -41.67 42.62 -12.22
CA SER A 12 -41.86 42.58 -10.77
C SER A 12 -40.56 42.40 -9.98
N SER A 13 -39.51 41.85 -10.60
CA SER A 13 -38.20 41.62 -9.97
C SER A 13 -37.06 41.64 -10.99
N GLU A 14 -35.83 41.82 -10.49
CA GLU A 14 -34.60 41.76 -11.32
C GLU A 14 -34.44 40.39 -11.99
N ALA A 15 -34.75 39.31 -11.28
CA ALA A 15 -34.78 37.96 -11.85
C ALA A 15 -35.84 37.82 -12.96
N GLY A 16 -37.02 38.42 -12.76
CA GLY A 16 -38.07 38.48 -13.77
C GLY A 16 -37.64 39.23 -15.04
N LYS A 17 -36.95 40.37 -14.89
CA LYS A 17 -36.35 41.12 -16.01
C LYS A 17 -35.36 40.26 -16.80
N ARG A 18 -34.44 39.57 -16.11
CA ARG A 18 -33.45 38.69 -16.75
C ARG A 18 -34.10 37.55 -17.52
N GLN A 19 -35.11 36.90 -16.94
CA GLN A 19 -35.84 35.82 -17.61
C GLN A 19 -36.65 36.30 -18.81
N HIS A 20 -37.30 37.46 -18.70
CA HIS A 20 -37.99 38.10 -19.83
C HIS A 20 -36.99 38.39 -20.96
N HIS A 21 -35.85 39.02 -20.66
CA HIS A 21 -34.86 39.39 -21.65
C HIS A 21 -34.30 38.17 -22.40
N ALA A 22 -33.92 37.12 -21.68
CA ALA A 22 -33.41 35.89 -22.28
C ALA A 22 -34.47 35.19 -23.16
N LYS A 23 -35.74 35.15 -22.73
CA LYS A 23 -36.81 34.46 -23.46
C LYS A 23 -37.33 35.24 -24.67
N VAL A 24 -37.39 36.57 -24.58
CA VAL A 24 -38.01 37.43 -25.61
C VAL A 24 -36.98 37.99 -26.58
N HIS A 25 -35.75 38.26 -26.12
CA HIS A 25 -34.69 38.91 -26.90
C HIS A 25 -33.50 37.99 -27.18
N GLY A 26 -33.44 36.78 -26.61
CA GLY A 26 -32.40 35.79 -26.91
C GLY A 26 -31.03 36.10 -26.29
N GLU A 27 -30.91 37.18 -25.52
CA GLU A 27 -29.67 37.63 -24.90
C GLU A 27 -29.75 37.55 -23.37
N TYR A 28 -28.62 37.17 -22.76
CA TYR A 28 -28.52 37.04 -21.31
C TYR A 28 -28.02 38.34 -20.68
N LEU A 29 -28.82 38.91 -19.79
CA LEU A 29 -28.39 40.03 -18.97
C LEU A 29 -27.46 39.55 -17.85
N PRO A 30 -26.47 40.37 -17.44
CA PRO A 30 -25.57 40.04 -16.35
C PRO A 30 -26.29 39.68 -15.06
N ASN A 31 -25.76 38.68 -14.36
CA ASN A 31 -26.25 38.23 -13.06
C ASN A 31 -25.15 38.17 -11.99
N ARG A 32 -23.91 38.51 -12.35
CA ARG A 32 -22.74 38.58 -11.48
C ARG A 32 -21.94 39.84 -11.83
N THR A 33 -21.11 40.27 -10.88
CA THR A 33 -20.15 41.38 -11.04
C THR A 33 -18.79 40.85 -10.63
N CYS A 34 -17.77 41.07 -11.47
CA CYS A 34 -16.42 40.57 -11.20
C CYS A 34 -15.80 41.27 -9.99
N GLU A 35 -15.25 40.51 -9.04
CA GLU A 35 -14.63 41.05 -7.83
C GLU A 35 -13.32 41.80 -8.10
N ASP A 36 -12.64 41.52 -9.21
CA ASP A 36 -11.36 42.16 -9.58
C ASP A 36 -11.58 43.43 -10.44
N CYS A 37 -12.19 43.29 -11.63
CA CYS A 37 -12.35 44.41 -12.55
C CYS A 37 -13.69 45.16 -12.44
N GLY A 38 -14.64 44.66 -11.63
CA GLY A 38 -15.96 45.29 -11.46
C GLY A 38 -16.91 45.15 -12.65
N THR A 39 -16.53 44.43 -13.71
CA THR A 39 -17.37 44.23 -14.91
C THR A 39 -18.54 43.29 -14.62
N ASP A 40 -19.73 43.67 -15.06
CA ASP A 40 -20.93 42.84 -14.98
C ASP A 40 -20.91 41.75 -16.06
N PHE A 41 -21.10 40.49 -15.66
CA PHE A 41 -21.09 39.34 -16.56
C PHE A 41 -22.22 38.35 -16.26
N TYR A 42 -22.45 37.44 -17.20
CA TYR A 42 -23.46 36.39 -17.08
C TYR A 42 -22.81 35.04 -16.78
N ASP A 43 -23.22 34.40 -15.69
CA ASP A 43 -22.87 33.02 -15.35
C ASP A 43 -24.16 32.16 -15.27
N PRO A 44 -24.31 31.14 -16.12
CA PRO A 44 -25.48 30.24 -16.10
C PRO A 44 -25.76 29.59 -14.75
N LYS A 45 -24.72 29.34 -13.93
CA LYS A 45 -24.83 28.70 -12.61
C LYS A 45 -24.78 29.69 -11.44
N ALA A 46 -24.59 30.98 -11.72
CA ALA A 46 -24.51 32.07 -10.74
C ALA A 46 -23.56 31.79 -9.56
N ARG A 47 -22.44 31.11 -9.80
CA ARG A 47 -21.42 30.69 -8.85
C ARG A 47 -20.07 31.39 -9.01
N LEU A 48 -19.79 31.98 -10.18
CA LEU A 48 -18.49 32.60 -10.46
C LEU A 48 -18.35 33.96 -9.76
N ALA A 49 -17.15 34.23 -9.24
CA ALA A 49 -16.77 35.51 -8.62
C ALA A 49 -15.98 36.42 -9.58
N TYR A 50 -15.33 35.85 -10.59
CA TYR A 50 -14.51 36.55 -11.57
C TYR A 50 -15.08 36.34 -12.98
N CYS A 51 -14.88 37.32 -13.87
CA CYS A 51 -15.12 37.13 -15.31
C CYS A 51 -14.01 36.28 -15.94
N ASP A 52 -14.21 35.81 -17.17
CA ASP A 52 -13.26 34.91 -17.85
C ASP A 52 -11.84 35.49 -17.95
N ASP A 53 -11.70 36.81 -18.15
CA ASP A 53 -10.40 37.49 -18.24
C ASP A 53 -9.70 37.69 -16.89
N CYS A 54 -10.46 37.69 -15.79
CA CYS A 54 -9.96 37.91 -14.43
C CYS A 54 -9.93 36.61 -13.60
N ASP A 55 -10.28 35.46 -14.15
CA ASP A 55 -10.32 34.20 -13.40
C ASP A 55 -8.90 33.83 -12.95
N PRO A 56 -8.61 33.87 -11.63
CA PRO A 56 -7.27 33.60 -11.13
C PRO A 56 -6.85 32.14 -11.29
N ASN A 57 -7.76 31.25 -11.68
CA ASN A 57 -7.48 29.84 -11.93
C ASN A 57 -7.70 29.45 -13.40
N ALA A 58 -7.95 30.42 -14.29
CA ALA A 58 -7.90 30.20 -15.73
C ALA A 58 -6.45 30.30 -16.22
N GLY A 59 -6.22 29.89 -17.46
CA GLY A 59 -4.88 30.06 -17.99
C GLY A 59 -3.89 29.04 -17.42
N GLU A 60 -2.62 29.43 -17.51
CA GLU A 60 -1.47 28.78 -16.86
C GLU A 60 -1.65 28.63 -15.33
N ASN A 61 -2.57 29.38 -14.70
CA ASN A 61 -2.90 29.24 -13.28
C ASN A 61 -3.77 28.02 -12.97
N ASN A 62 -4.33 27.36 -13.99
CA ASN A 62 -5.06 26.11 -13.83
C ASN A 62 -4.07 24.97 -13.61
N GLY A 63 -4.21 24.24 -12.49
CA GLY A 63 -3.42 23.02 -12.24
C GLY A 63 -3.58 21.92 -13.30
N ASN A 64 -4.59 22.01 -14.17
CA ASN A 64 -4.83 21.12 -15.32
C ASN A 64 -4.60 21.82 -16.68
N TRP A 65 -3.77 22.86 -16.73
CA TRP A 65 -3.43 23.55 -17.97
C TRP A 65 -2.73 22.61 -18.95
N LYS A 66 -3.33 22.44 -20.14
CA LYS A 66 -2.89 21.44 -21.13
C LYS A 66 -1.68 21.87 -21.94
N ASP A 67 -1.39 23.17 -21.97
CA ASP A 67 -0.29 23.74 -22.76
C ASP A 67 0.96 24.01 -21.88
N ALA A 68 1.08 23.35 -20.71
CA ALA A 68 2.22 23.44 -19.80
C ALA A 68 3.32 22.41 -20.11
N THR A 69 3.27 21.78 -21.28
CA THR A 69 4.25 20.76 -21.67
C THR A 69 5.55 21.40 -22.15
N GLU A 70 6.66 20.77 -21.78
CA GLU A 70 7.99 21.06 -22.33
C GLU A 70 8.47 19.90 -23.22
N ARG A 71 9.45 20.17 -24.09
CA ARG A 71 10.09 19.19 -24.98
C ARG A 71 11.53 18.93 -24.54
N THR A 72 11.95 17.68 -24.63
CA THR A 72 13.31 17.23 -24.30
C THR A 72 13.63 15.92 -25.02
N ASP A 73 14.90 15.56 -25.09
CA ASP A 73 15.37 14.31 -25.70
C ASP A 73 15.42 13.18 -24.66
N CYS A 74 14.96 11.99 -25.04
CA CYS A 74 15.03 10.81 -24.18
C CYS A 74 16.48 10.32 -24.03
N GLU A 75 16.97 10.19 -22.79
CA GLU A 75 18.35 9.72 -22.55
C GLU A 75 18.61 8.27 -23.00
N ARG A 76 17.56 7.46 -23.21
CA ARG A 76 17.68 6.05 -23.61
C ARG A 76 17.64 5.82 -25.13
N CYS A 77 16.72 6.48 -25.85
CA CYS A 77 16.56 6.29 -27.30
C CYS A 77 16.97 7.50 -28.14
N GLY A 78 17.13 8.68 -27.53
CA GLY A 78 17.44 9.94 -28.22
C GLY A 78 16.24 10.60 -28.90
N ASP A 79 15.05 10.01 -28.83
CA ASP A 79 13.84 10.61 -29.42
C ASP A 79 13.33 11.79 -28.57
N GLU A 80 12.88 12.83 -29.26
CA GLU A 80 12.25 13.99 -28.63
C GLU A 80 10.84 13.62 -28.13
N PHE A 81 10.51 14.05 -26.92
CA PHE A 81 9.18 13.83 -26.34
C PHE A 81 8.71 15.02 -25.51
N GLU A 82 7.39 15.12 -25.38
CA GLU A 82 6.72 16.12 -24.54
C GLU A 82 6.42 15.57 -23.15
N TYR A 83 6.57 16.43 -22.14
CA TYR A 83 6.31 16.08 -20.75
C TYR A 83 5.77 17.28 -19.99
N TYR A 84 5.05 17.03 -18.89
CA TYR A 84 4.66 18.07 -17.95
C TYR A 84 5.73 18.19 -16.87
N PRO A 85 6.44 19.33 -16.75
CA PRO A 85 7.45 19.54 -15.71
C PRO A 85 6.88 19.43 -14.29
N SER A 86 5.59 19.74 -14.13
CA SER A 86 4.85 19.56 -12.88
C SER A 86 4.63 18.10 -12.49
N ASP A 87 4.71 17.16 -13.44
CA ASP A 87 4.49 15.73 -13.24
C ASP A 87 5.82 14.96 -13.13
N LYS A 88 6.77 15.22 -14.06
CA LYS A 88 8.06 14.50 -14.11
C LYS A 88 9.20 15.35 -14.67
N ARG A 89 10.44 14.94 -14.40
CA ARG A 89 11.67 15.66 -14.81
C ARG A 89 12.12 15.44 -16.26
N GLY A 90 11.26 14.99 -17.17
CA GLY A 90 11.60 14.92 -18.60
C GLY A 90 12.85 14.09 -18.96
N VAL A 91 13.14 12.98 -18.27
CA VAL A 91 14.37 12.20 -18.53
C VAL A 91 14.17 11.11 -19.61
N TYR A 92 13.09 10.33 -19.48
CA TYR A 92 12.79 9.22 -20.36
C TYR A 92 11.41 9.34 -21.02
N CYS A 93 11.34 8.99 -22.30
CA CYS A 93 10.08 8.92 -23.04
C CYS A 93 9.20 7.77 -22.54
N ARG A 94 7.88 7.86 -22.81
CA ARG A 94 6.89 6.89 -22.34
C ARG A 94 7.18 5.45 -22.80
N ASP A 95 7.65 5.30 -24.03
CA ASP A 95 7.90 3.98 -24.61
C ASP A 95 9.10 3.31 -23.95
N CYS A 96 10.21 4.03 -23.80
CA CYS A 96 11.38 3.56 -23.07
C CYS A 96 11.07 3.16 -21.63
N VAL A 97 10.22 3.92 -20.92
CA VAL A 97 9.79 3.57 -19.56
C VAL A 97 8.93 2.30 -19.55
N ARG A 98 8.05 2.12 -20.55
CA ARG A 98 7.17 0.95 -20.64
C ARG A 98 7.91 -0.33 -21.02
N GLU A 99 8.96 -0.22 -21.82
CA GLU A 99 9.79 -1.34 -22.30
C GLU A 99 10.96 -1.67 -21.37
N ALA A 100 11.07 -0.98 -20.24
CA ALA A 100 12.13 -1.25 -19.28
C ALA A 100 11.80 -2.47 -18.43
N ASP A 101 12.66 -3.48 -18.48
CA ASP A 101 12.64 -4.61 -17.56
C ASP A 101 13.23 -4.25 -16.18
N GLU A 102 13.96 -3.13 -16.11
CA GLU A 102 14.59 -2.59 -14.92
C GLU A 102 14.05 -1.19 -14.59
N PHE A 103 14.17 -0.78 -13.34
CA PHE A 103 13.76 0.56 -12.93
C PHE A 103 14.67 1.62 -13.55
N LEU A 104 14.09 2.53 -14.34
CA LEU A 104 14.81 3.65 -14.95
C LEU A 104 14.78 4.87 -14.03
N GLY A 105 15.84 5.04 -13.26
CA GLY A 105 16.06 6.17 -12.36
C GLY A 105 16.69 5.73 -11.05
N ASP A 106 16.87 6.69 -10.15
CA ASP A 106 17.39 6.43 -8.81
C ASP A 106 16.21 6.19 -7.85
N SER A 107 16.35 5.18 -7.00
CA SER A 107 15.38 4.96 -5.93
C SER A 107 15.37 6.15 -4.97
N TYR A 108 14.24 6.38 -4.31
CA TYR A 108 14.14 7.43 -3.28
C TYR A 108 15.25 7.31 -2.22
N ALA A 109 15.67 6.09 -1.90
CA ALA A 109 16.74 5.84 -0.95
C ALA A 109 18.10 6.31 -1.45
N GLU A 110 18.42 6.07 -2.72
CA GLU A 110 19.68 6.51 -3.34
C GLU A 110 19.72 8.04 -3.47
N VAL A 111 18.62 8.66 -3.90
CA VAL A 111 18.55 10.13 -4.05
C VAL A 111 18.72 10.87 -2.72
N HIS A 112 18.31 10.26 -1.61
CA HIS A 112 18.33 10.87 -0.28
C HIS A 112 19.41 10.29 0.65
N ASP A 113 20.37 9.54 0.11
CA ASP A 113 21.45 8.88 0.86
C ASP A 113 20.93 8.09 2.08
N ILE A 114 19.80 7.41 1.93
CA ILE A 114 19.15 6.66 3.01
C ILE A 114 19.76 5.26 3.07
N GLU A 115 20.55 5.03 4.11
CA GLU A 115 21.11 3.70 4.39
C GLU A 115 19.99 2.70 4.72
N ARG A 116 20.03 1.55 4.04
CA ARG A 116 19.10 0.44 4.27
C ARG A 116 19.54 -0.35 5.50
N VAL A 117 18.58 -0.90 6.21
CA VAL A 117 18.82 -1.71 7.41
C VAL A 117 18.64 -3.18 7.07
N GLU A 118 19.60 -4.02 7.45
CA GLU A 118 19.50 -5.47 7.32
C GLU A 118 18.53 -6.10 8.32
N ARG A 119 17.84 -7.15 7.86
CA ARG A 119 16.89 -7.96 8.62
C ARG A 119 16.96 -9.42 8.18
N GLU A 120 16.60 -10.32 9.09
CA GLU A 120 16.41 -11.74 8.78
C GLU A 120 14.92 -12.03 8.58
N CYS A 121 14.60 -12.88 7.60
CA CYS A 121 13.23 -13.35 7.41
C CYS A 121 12.83 -14.29 8.56
N GLU A 122 11.72 -14.00 9.23
CA GLU A 122 11.21 -14.82 10.34
C GLU A 122 10.84 -16.25 9.90
N TYR A 123 10.55 -16.45 8.60
CA TYR A 123 10.19 -17.76 8.04
C TYR A 123 11.42 -18.56 7.61
N CYS A 124 12.20 -18.10 6.61
CA CYS A 124 13.34 -18.87 6.09
C CYS A 124 14.69 -18.56 6.74
N GLY A 125 14.85 -17.40 7.38
CA GLY A 125 16.13 -16.93 7.93
C GLY A 125 17.04 -16.17 6.96
N ASP A 126 16.67 -16.02 5.69
CA ASP A 126 17.48 -15.27 4.73
C ASP A 126 17.55 -13.79 5.10
N SER A 127 18.74 -13.20 4.93
CA SER A 127 18.97 -11.77 5.16
C SER A 127 18.46 -10.94 3.98
N PHE A 128 17.78 -9.83 4.29
CA PHE A 128 17.29 -8.87 3.31
C PHE A 128 17.37 -7.46 3.88
N SER A 129 17.44 -6.46 3.00
CA SER A 129 17.55 -5.06 3.41
C SER A 129 16.24 -4.31 3.21
N VAL A 130 15.89 -3.45 4.17
CA VAL A 130 14.67 -2.64 4.15
C VAL A 130 14.97 -1.17 4.45
N LEU A 131 14.03 -0.31 4.10
CA LEU A 131 14.11 1.09 4.51
C LEU A 131 13.83 1.24 6.00
N PRO A 132 14.50 2.17 6.70
CA PRO A 132 14.21 2.46 8.11
C PRO A 132 12.74 2.77 8.40
N CYS A 133 12.03 3.42 7.46
CA CYS A 133 10.60 3.72 7.60
C CYS A 133 9.74 2.45 7.65
N ALA A 134 10.08 1.41 6.89
CA ALA A 134 9.34 0.15 6.89
C ALA A 134 9.38 -0.52 8.29
N ILE A 135 10.53 -0.43 8.96
CA ILE A 135 10.69 -0.92 10.34
C ILE A 135 9.83 -0.08 11.30
N ARG A 136 9.93 1.26 11.21
CA ARG A 136 9.17 2.18 12.08
C ARG A 136 7.67 1.96 11.95
N ASP A 137 7.19 1.75 10.73
CA ASP A 137 5.77 1.59 10.42
C ASP A 137 5.27 0.16 10.72
N GLY A 138 6.11 -0.67 11.37
CA GLY A 138 5.77 -1.97 11.92
C GLY A 138 5.80 -3.12 10.92
N GLY A 139 6.36 -2.91 9.73
CA GLY A 139 6.19 -3.84 8.62
C GLY A 139 7.48 -4.05 7.83
N VAL A 140 8.21 -5.12 8.15
CA VAL A 140 8.56 -6.23 7.23
C VAL A 140 9.11 -7.40 8.08
N ARG A 141 8.42 -8.55 8.09
CA ARG A 141 8.84 -9.77 8.81
C ARG A 141 9.39 -10.87 7.89
N PHE A 142 9.02 -10.81 6.62
CA PHE A 142 9.32 -11.85 5.64
C PHE A 142 10.00 -11.23 4.42
N TYR A 143 10.98 -11.93 3.83
CA TYR A 143 11.71 -11.39 2.67
C TYR A 143 10.88 -11.39 1.39
N SER A 144 9.92 -12.33 1.27
CA SER A 144 9.08 -12.50 0.07
C SER A 144 7.62 -12.77 0.40
N ARG A 145 6.78 -12.60 -0.62
CA ARG A 145 5.35 -12.95 -0.56
C ARG A 145 5.13 -14.44 -0.32
N ASP A 146 6.02 -15.29 -0.83
CA ASP A 146 5.94 -16.73 -0.65
C ASP A 146 6.18 -17.10 0.82
N CYS A 147 7.17 -16.48 1.46
CA CYS A 147 7.42 -16.69 2.89
C CYS A 147 6.27 -16.21 3.77
N LEU A 148 5.64 -15.09 3.40
CA LEU A 148 4.43 -14.63 4.08
C LEU A 148 3.29 -15.63 3.90
N SER A 149 3.07 -16.12 2.68
CA SER A 149 2.02 -17.07 2.36
C SER A 149 2.18 -18.36 3.18
N ASP A 150 3.37 -18.95 3.16
CA ASP A 150 3.66 -20.17 3.90
C ASP A 150 3.50 -19.98 5.42
N ALA A 151 3.99 -18.86 5.96
CA ALA A 151 3.80 -18.53 7.37
C ALA A 151 2.31 -18.47 7.75
N LEU A 152 1.46 -17.89 6.88
CA LEU A 152 0.00 -17.86 7.08
C LEU A 152 -0.63 -19.27 7.02
N TYR A 153 -0.20 -20.11 6.07
CA TYR A 153 -0.65 -21.51 5.97
C TYR A 153 -0.27 -22.33 7.21
N ASP A 154 0.90 -22.07 7.79
CA ASP A 154 1.39 -22.70 9.02
C ASP A 154 0.70 -22.20 10.31
N GLY A 155 -0.40 -21.45 10.18
CA GLY A 155 -1.18 -20.91 11.31
C GLY A 155 -0.71 -19.53 11.79
N GLY A 156 0.03 -18.80 10.96
CA GLY A 156 0.66 -17.51 11.27
C GLY A 156 -0.27 -16.31 11.35
N SER A 157 -1.33 -16.40 12.16
CA SER A 157 -2.16 -15.23 12.51
C SER A 157 -1.92 -14.72 13.94
N ASN A 158 -1.00 -15.31 14.70
CA ASN A 158 -0.79 -14.90 16.09
C ASN A 158 0.32 -13.86 16.23
N SER A 159 -0.08 -12.61 16.47
CA SER A 159 0.77 -11.63 17.13
C SER A 159 0.87 -12.02 18.62
N GLY A 160 2.02 -12.58 19.03
CA GLY A 160 2.22 -13.08 20.39
C GLY A 160 3.46 -13.95 20.54
N ALA A 161 3.42 -14.88 21.50
CA ALA A 161 4.53 -15.79 21.86
C ALA A 161 4.94 -16.81 20.77
N TYR A 162 4.39 -16.71 19.56
CA TYR A 162 4.65 -17.58 18.41
C TYR A 162 5.06 -16.76 17.17
N SER A 163 5.66 -15.58 17.40
CA SER A 163 6.29 -14.72 16.39
C SER A 163 7.81 -14.79 16.50
N GLY A 164 8.55 -14.23 15.53
CA GLY A 164 10.01 -14.31 15.53
C GLY A 164 10.50 -15.69 15.11
N ASP A 165 11.33 -16.33 15.93
CA ASP A 165 12.05 -17.56 15.57
C ASP A 165 11.17 -18.79 15.40
N TRP A 166 9.91 -18.73 15.85
CA TRP A 166 8.99 -19.87 15.85
C TRP A 166 8.85 -20.53 14.48
N TYR A 167 8.62 -19.76 13.42
CA TYR A 167 8.38 -20.34 12.08
C TYR A 167 9.61 -21.10 11.58
N ARG A 168 10.79 -20.48 11.73
CA ARG A 168 12.08 -21.08 11.39
C ARG A 168 12.32 -22.38 12.18
N VAL A 169 12.06 -22.35 13.48
CA VAL A 169 12.25 -23.50 14.38
C VAL A 169 11.26 -24.62 14.08
N ARG A 170 9.99 -24.28 13.82
CA ARG A 170 8.94 -25.21 13.44
C ARG A 170 9.32 -25.96 12.16
N ARG A 171 9.75 -25.25 11.12
CA ARG A 171 10.17 -25.89 9.86
C ARG A 171 11.36 -26.81 10.09
N ARG A 172 12.41 -26.32 10.76
CA ARG A 172 13.60 -27.13 11.07
C ARG A 172 13.25 -28.38 11.88
N ALA A 173 12.29 -28.30 12.78
CA ALA A 173 11.82 -29.45 13.55
C ALA A 173 11.09 -30.46 12.67
N LEU A 174 10.18 -30.02 11.79
CA LEU A 174 9.48 -30.88 10.84
C LEU A 174 10.45 -31.56 9.86
N ASP A 175 11.40 -30.79 9.31
CA ASP A 175 12.43 -31.31 8.40
C ASP A 175 13.33 -32.33 9.11
N ARG A 176 13.75 -32.04 10.35
CA ARG A 176 14.55 -32.97 11.19
C ARG A 176 13.79 -34.26 11.47
N ASP A 177 12.50 -34.15 11.75
CA ASP A 177 11.63 -35.24 12.16
C ASP A 177 11.04 -36.01 10.96
N ASP A 178 11.50 -35.72 9.74
CA ASP A 178 11.02 -36.29 8.47
C ASP A 178 9.49 -36.22 8.33
N HIS A 179 8.89 -35.14 8.84
CA HIS A 179 7.44 -34.92 8.88
C HIS A 179 6.65 -36.09 9.53
N ARG A 180 7.29 -36.83 10.46
CA ARG A 180 6.71 -37.97 11.18
C ARG A 180 6.51 -37.66 12.65
N CYS A 181 5.51 -38.31 13.26
CA CYS A 181 5.34 -38.29 14.70
C CYS A 181 6.50 -39.00 15.40
N GLN A 182 7.29 -38.29 16.21
CA GLN A 182 8.46 -38.87 16.88
C GLN A 182 8.11 -39.86 18.02
N HIS A 183 6.86 -39.86 18.48
CA HIS A 183 6.40 -40.82 19.48
C HIS A 183 5.86 -42.12 18.87
N CYS A 184 5.03 -42.05 17.82
CA CYS A 184 4.35 -43.23 17.27
C CYS A 184 4.78 -43.61 15.84
N GLY A 185 5.68 -42.85 15.23
CA GLY A 185 6.25 -43.12 13.90
C GLY A 185 5.35 -42.79 12.72
N LYS A 186 4.08 -42.40 12.95
CA LYS A 186 3.13 -42.11 11.87
C LYS A 186 3.63 -41.04 10.92
N GLU A 187 3.51 -41.33 9.62
CA GLU A 187 3.81 -40.43 8.52
C GLU A 187 2.75 -39.33 8.36
N ARG A 188 3.13 -38.23 7.71
CA ARG A 188 2.23 -37.13 7.35
C ARG A 188 0.97 -37.62 6.62
N GLU A 189 1.13 -38.57 5.72
CA GLU A 189 0.05 -39.21 4.95
C GLU A 189 -0.93 -39.96 5.86
N GLU A 190 -0.42 -40.68 6.87
CA GLU A 190 -1.22 -41.42 7.85
C GLU A 190 -1.92 -40.49 8.85
N ILE A 191 -1.32 -39.33 9.14
CA ILE A 191 -1.91 -38.28 9.98
C ILE A 191 -2.99 -37.51 9.20
N GLY A 192 -2.87 -37.44 7.86
CA GLY A 192 -3.75 -36.70 6.97
C GLY A 192 -3.53 -35.18 6.99
N ARG A 193 -2.48 -34.72 7.69
CA ARG A 193 -2.05 -33.32 7.80
C ARG A 193 -0.61 -33.28 8.33
N GLU A 194 -0.03 -32.08 8.32
CA GLU A 194 1.25 -31.82 8.97
C GLU A 194 1.20 -32.19 10.47
N PRO A 195 2.23 -32.86 11.03
CA PRO A 195 2.36 -33.03 12.47
C PRO A 195 2.34 -31.68 13.20
N ASP A 196 1.80 -31.68 14.41
CA ASP A 196 1.87 -30.52 15.29
C ASP A 196 3.26 -30.47 15.95
N VAL A 197 3.85 -29.29 16.11
CA VAL A 197 5.15 -29.13 16.77
C VAL A 197 4.93 -28.77 18.24
N HIS A 198 5.34 -29.66 19.13
CA HIS A 198 5.18 -29.55 20.58
C HIS A 198 6.42 -28.97 21.24
N HIS A 199 6.26 -28.02 22.16
CA HIS A 199 7.33 -27.56 23.05
C HIS A 199 7.54 -28.54 24.21
N ILE A 200 8.74 -29.13 24.29
CA ILE A 200 9.11 -30.09 25.35
C ILE A 200 9.15 -29.39 26.71
N THR A 201 9.83 -28.25 26.78
CA THR A 201 9.72 -27.32 27.92
C THR A 201 8.72 -26.23 27.53
N PRO A 202 7.58 -26.10 28.24
CA PRO A 202 6.52 -25.18 27.84
C PRO A 202 6.97 -23.71 27.80
N ILE A 203 6.50 -22.94 26.80
CA ILE A 203 6.88 -21.53 26.60
C ILE A 203 6.71 -20.69 27.87
N ARG A 204 5.62 -20.90 28.62
CA ARG A 204 5.30 -20.18 29.87
C ARG A 204 6.33 -20.33 31.00
N THR A 205 7.33 -21.20 30.84
CA THR A 205 8.41 -21.40 31.82
C THR A 205 9.64 -20.54 31.54
N PHE A 206 9.69 -19.87 30.39
CA PHE A 206 10.80 -19.01 29.99
C PHE A 206 10.45 -17.54 30.27
N ASP A 207 11.40 -16.78 30.81
CA ASP A 207 11.26 -15.33 31.01
C ASP A 207 11.15 -14.56 29.68
N ASP A 208 11.79 -15.10 28.65
CA ASP A 208 11.71 -14.63 27.26
C ASP A 208 11.14 -15.76 26.40
N PRO A 209 9.91 -15.61 25.85
CA PRO A 209 9.29 -16.60 24.98
C PRO A 209 10.15 -17.01 23.78
N GLN A 210 11.00 -16.13 23.25
CA GLN A 210 11.86 -16.46 22.11
C GLN A 210 12.85 -17.58 22.44
N ARG A 211 13.31 -17.66 23.70
CA ARG A 211 14.21 -18.74 24.15
C ARG A 211 13.56 -20.12 24.14
N ALA A 212 12.22 -20.19 24.17
CA ALA A 212 11.51 -21.45 24.06
C ALA A 212 11.54 -22.01 22.62
N HIS A 213 11.76 -21.17 21.61
CA HIS A 213 11.89 -21.56 20.21
C HIS A 213 13.32 -22.03 19.90
N SER A 214 13.67 -23.20 20.42
CA SER A 214 14.88 -23.92 20.00
C SER A 214 14.47 -25.24 19.34
N VAL A 215 15.21 -25.67 18.32
CA VAL A 215 15.04 -27.00 17.71
C VAL A 215 15.17 -28.09 18.78
N ASP A 216 16.03 -27.88 19.77
CA ASP A 216 16.23 -28.77 20.92
C ASP A 216 15.13 -28.68 21.97
N ASN A 217 14.15 -27.79 21.83
CA ASN A 217 13.03 -27.68 22.75
C ASN A 217 11.70 -28.02 22.08
N VAL A 218 11.73 -28.54 20.83
CA VAL A 218 10.53 -28.87 20.09
C VAL A 218 10.60 -30.23 19.41
N VAL A 219 9.43 -30.85 19.20
CA VAL A 219 9.28 -32.17 18.58
C VAL A 219 8.00 -32.29 17.78
N ALA A 220 8.05 -32.95 16.62
CA ALA A 220 6.89 -33.20 15.77
C ALA A 220 6.05 -34.38 16.30
N LEU A 221 4.76 -34.14 16.55
CA LEU A 221 3.82 -35.14 17.08
C LEU A 221 2.51 -35.11 16.29
N CYS A 222 1.91 -36.28 16.07
CA CYS A 222 0.53 -36.31 15.59
C CYS A 222 -0.43 -35.79 16.66
N ARG A 223 -1.62 -35.31 16.26
CA ARG A 223 -2.61 -34.69 17.16
C ARG A 223 -2.87 -35.49 18.44
N SER A 224 -2.97 -36.82 18.34
CA SER A 224 -3.24 -37.67 19.51
C SER A 224 -2.06 -37.75 20.47
N CYS A 225 -0.83 -37.82 19.96
CA CYS A 225 0.38 -37.82 20.79
C CYS A 225 0.64 -36.42 21.37
N HIS A 226 0.36 -35.37 20.60
CA HIS A 226 0.44 -33.98 21.06
C HIS A 226 -0.45 -33.74 22.29
N LEU A 227 -1.74 -34.14 22.22
CA LEU A 227 -2.68 -34.00 23.33
C LEU A 227 -2.23 -34.78 24.59
N ARG A 228 -1.66 -35.97 24.40
CA ARG A 228 -1.13 -36.79 25.51
C ARG A 228 0.15 -36.21 26.11
N ALA A 229 1.00 -35.57 25.31
CA ALA A 229 2.15 -34.83 25.79
C ALA A 229 1.72 -33.59 26.59
N GLU A 230 0.72 -32.85 26.10
CA GLU A 230 0.14 -31.70 26.82
C GLU A 230 -0.49 -32.07 28.17
N SER A 231 -1.13 -33.23 28.27
CA SER A 231 -1.69 -33.74 29.53
C SER A 231 -0.64 -34.35 30.48
N GLY A 232 0.61 -34.52 30.03
CA GLY A 232 1.69 -35.15 30.78
C GLY A 232 1.64 -36.68 30.80
N GLU A 233 0.80 -37.31 29.98
CA GLU A 233 0.73 -38.77 29.81
C GLU A 233 1.93 -39.33 29.04
N ILE A 234 2.61 -38.50 28.25
CA ILE A 234 3.87 -38.82 27.60
C ILE A 234 4.91 -37.86 28.14
N SER A 235 5.99 -38.39 28.71
CA SER A 235 7.08 -37.59 29.27
C SER A 235 8.01 -37.02 28.20
N ALA A 236 8.75 -35.97 28.55
CA ALA A 236 9.78 -35.37 27.69
C ALA A 236 10.81 -36.41 27.20
N THR A 237 11.20 -37.34 28.07
CA THR A 237 12.17 -38.40 27.76
C THR A 237 11.61 -39.44 26.78
N GLU A 238 10.30 -39.64 26.75
CA GLU A 238 9.65 -40.56 25.81
C GLU A 238 9.50 -39.98 24.39
N ILE A 239 9.32 -38.66 24.28
CA ILE A 239 9.24 -37.98 22.96
C ILE A 239 10.60 -37.56 22.42
N ARG A 240 11.62 -37.40 23.28
CA ARG A 240 12.98 -37.09 22.87
C ARG A 240 14.00 -37.68 23.87
N PRO A 241 14.43 -38.94 23.69
CA PRO A 241 15.54 -39.50 24.47
C PRO A 241 16.85 -38.76 24.13
N GLU A 242 17.73 -38.60 25.13
CA GLU A 242 19.01 -37.89 25.01
C GLU A 242 19.96 -38.45 23.93
#